data_AF-A0A9E2Z736-F1
#
_entry.id   AF-A0A9E2Z736-F1
#
_cell.length_a   1.000
_cell.length_b   1.000
_cell.length_c   1.000
_cell.angle_alpha   90.00
_cell.angle_beta   90.00
_cell.angle_gamma   90.00
#
_symmetry.space_group_name_H-M   'P 1'
#
loop_
_entity.id
_entity.type
_entity.pdbx_description
1 polymer ?
#
loop_
_entity_poly.entity_id
_entity_poly.type
_entity_poly.pdbx_seq_one_letter_code
_entity_poly.pdbx_strand_id
1 'polypeptide(L)' 'MTTTPNDPATALPGRPSIVDLATWQAARDELLVREKAHTREGDAIAAARRRLPMVELDGTIEVVGADGPVPFWDL' A
#
# COMPACT_ATOMS: atom_id res chain seq x y z
N MET A 1 13.94 18.88 -29.26
CA MET A 1 14.98 19.00 -28.22
C MET A 1 14.83 20.36 -27.56
N THR A 2 13.94 20.46 -26.58
CA THR A 2 13.78 21.68 -25.77
C THR A 2 14.35 21.37 -24.40
N THR A 3 15.65 21.62 -24.25
CA THR A 3 16.34 21.62 -22.96
C THR A 3 15.88 22.86 -22.21
N THR A 4 14.90 22.71 -21.31
CA THR A 4 14.59 23.79 -20.36
C THR A 4 15.80 23.94 -19.44
N PRO A 5 16.39 25.14 -19.32
CA PRO A 5 17.50 25.35 -18.40
C PRO A 5 17.06 25.03 -16.98
N ASN A 6 17.93 24.37 -16.23
CA ASN A 6 17.81 24.17 -14.80
C ASN A 6 17.94 25.54 -14.11
N ASP A 7 16.85 26.31 -14.08
CA ASP A 7 16.81 27.62 -13.44
C ASP A 7 16.59 27.45 -11.93
N PRO A 8 17.57 27.80 -11.07
CA PRO A 8 17.41 27.71 -9.62
C PRO A 8 16.28 28.60 -9.08
N ALA A 9 15.70 29.50 -9.89
CA ALA A 9 14.60 30.37 -9.51
C ALA A 9 13.24 29.66 -9.29
N THR A 10 13.09 28.37 -9.67
CA THR A 10 11.81 27.63 -9.49
C THR A 10 11.79 26.68 -8.28
N ALA A 11 12.84 26.68 -7.46
CA ALA A 11 12.88 25.92 -6.20
C ALA A 11 12.15 26.68 -5.08
N LEU A 12 10.82 26.71 -5.16
CA LEU A 12 10.01 27.15 -4.01
C LEU A 12 10.20 26.15 -2.85
N PRO A 13 10.46 26.62 -1.63
CA PRO A 13 10.65 25.73 -0.48
C PRO A 13 9.44 24.81 -0.31
N GLY A 14 9.69 23.51 -0.14
CA GLY A 14 8.66 22.49 0.04
C GLY A 14 8.16 21.81 -1.25
N ARG A 15 8.76 22.07 -2.41
CA ARG A 15 8.45 21.37 -3.67
C ARG A 15 9.63 20.51 -4.17
N PRO A 16 9.37 19.36 -4.80
CA PRO A 16 10.42 18.58 -5.47
C PRO A 16 11.02 19.36 -6.64
N SER A 17 12.27 19.03 -6.99
CA SER A 17 12.96 19.63 -8.13
C SER A 17 12.23 19.37 -9.45
N ILE A 18 12.04 20.42 -10.25
CA ILE A 18 11.54 20.29 -11.62
C ILE A 18 12.70 19.81 -12.49
N VAL A 19 12.54 18.67 -13.15
CA VAL A 19 13.56 18.03 -13.99
C VAL A 19 13.02 17.76 -15.39
N ASP A 20 13.93 17.43 -16.32
CA ASP A 20 13.51 16.98 -17.65
C ASP A 20 12.86 15.59 -17.63
N LEU A 21 12.26 15.22 -18.76
CA LEU A 21 11.54 13.96 -18.91
C LEU A 21 12.44 12.73 -18.72
N ALA A 22 13.69 12.79 -19.18
CA ALA A 22 14.60 11.65 -19.11
C ALA A 22 14.99 11.34 -17.66
N THR A 23 15.29 12.38 -16.89
CA THR A 23 15.61 12.29 -15.46
C THR A 23 14.42 11.78 -14.66
N TRP A 24 13.22 12.32 -14.94
CA TRP A 24 11.99 11.85 -14.30
C TRP A 24 11.70 10.37 -14.62
N GLN A 25 11.86 9.96 -15.88
CA GLN A 25 11.58 8.59 -16.30
C GLN A 25 12.52 7.59 -15.61
N ALA A 26 13.81 7.90 -15.50
CA ALA A 26 14.78 7.06 -14.79
C ALA A 26 14.39 6.87 -13.31
N ALA A 27 14.08 7.97 -12.61
CA ALA A 27 13.64 7.92 -11.21
C ALA A 27 12.34 7.12 -11.03
N ARG A 28 11.40 7.26 -11.98
CA ARG A 28 10.14 6.51 -11.98
C ARG A 28 10.37 5.02 -12.20
N ASP A 29 11.26 4.64 -13.10
CA ASP A 29 11.54 3.23 -13.41
C ASP A 29 12.17 2.52 -12.21
N GLU A 30 13.07 3.19 -11.49
CA GLU A 30 13.62 2.71 -10.22
C GLU A 30 12.54 2.51 -9.15
N LEU A 31 11.63 3.48 -9.01
CA LEU A 31 10.52 3.40 -8.06
C LEU A 31 9.58 2.23 -8.41
N LEU A 32 9.26 2.06 -9.69
CA LEU A 32 8.34 1.03 -10.16
C LEU A 32 8.82 -0.39 -9.84
N VAL A 33 10.14 -0.62 -9.82
CA VAL A 33 10.70 -1.92 -9.39
C VAL A 33 10.35 -2.20 -7.94
N ARG A 34 10.52 -1.21 -7.06
CA ARG A 34 10.22 -1.33 -5.61
C ARG A 34 8.73 -1.54 -5.36
N GLU A 35 7.88 -0.78 -6.05
CA GLU A 35 6.43 -0.90 -5.94
C GLU A 35 5.95 -2.29 -6.36
N LYS A 36 6.41 -2.80 -7.50
CA LYS A 36 6.06 -4.15 -7.95
C LYS A 36 6.56 -5.23 -7.00
N ALA A 37 7.73 -5.06 -6.39
CA ALA A 37 8.22 -5.99 -5.37
C ALA A 37 7.30 -6.00 -4.14
N HIS A 38 6.88 -4.83 -3.67
CA HIS A 38 5.95 -4.70 -2.54
C HIS A 38 4.60 -5.37 -2.83
N THR A 39 4.03 -5.17 -4.02
CA THR A 39 2.76 -5.82 -4.40
C THR A 39 2.89 -7.34 -4.38
N ARG A 40 3.95 -7.90 -4.98
CA ARG A 40 4.17 -9.36 -5.00
C ARG A 40 4.33 -9.95 -3.61
N GLU A 41 5.03 -9.25 -2.71
CA GLU A 41 5.15 -9.66 -1.32
C GLU A 41 3.79 -9.62 -0.61
N GLY A 42 2.99 -8.58 -0.85
CA GLY A 42 1.62 -8.49 -0.36
C GLY A 42 0.75 -9.69 -0.80
N ASP A 43 0.87 -10.08 -2.07
CA ASP A 43 0.17 -11.25 -2.62
C ASP A 43 0.63 -12.55 -1.95
N ALA A 44 1.94 -12.70 -1.74
CA ALA A 44 2.51 -13.87 -1.05
C ALA A 44 2.01 -13.97 0.39
N ILE A 45 1.98 -12.86 1.13
CA ILE A 45 1.44 -12.79 2.49
C ILE A 45 -0.05 -13.11 2.50
N ALA A 46 -0.84 -12.55 1.57
CA ALA A 46 -2.28 -12.84 1.48
C ALA A 46 -2.54 -14.32 1.18
N ALA A 47 -1.70 -14.95 0.35
CA ALA A 47 -1.77 -16.38 0.11
C ALA A 47 -1.36 -17.20 1.35
N ALA A 48 -0.35 -16.77 2.11
CA ALA A 48 0.05 -17.41 3.37
C ALA A 48 -1.06 -17.31 4.43
N ARG A 49 -1.69 -16.14 4.58
CA ARG A 49 -2.84 -15.93 5.49
C ARG A 49 -3.98 -16.90 5.22
N ARG A 50 -4.31 -17.14 3.94
CA ARG A 50 -5.34 -18.10 3.53
C ARG A 50 -5.00 -19.56 3.87
N ARG A 51 -3.74 -19.87 4.16
CA ARG A 51 -3.27 -21.21 4.54
C ARG A 51 -2.99 -21.35 6.04
N LEU A 52 -3.23 -20.30 6.83
CA LEU A 52 -3.09 -20.40 8.28
C LEU A 52 -4.05 -21.48 8.82
N PRO A 53 -3.62 -22.26 9.82
CA PRO A 53 -4.49 -23.21 10.47
C PRO A 53 -5.68 -22.48 11.10
N MET A 54 -6.86 -23.06 11.00
CA MET A 54 -8.07 -22.53 11.62
C MET A 54 -8.11 -22.94 13.10
N VAL A 55 -8.66 -22.05 13.93
CA VAL A 55 -8.99 -22.34 15.32
C VAL A 55 -10.52 -22.42 15.40
N GLU A 56 -11.02 -23.49 15.99
CA GLU A 56 -12.45 -23.63 16.25
C GLU A 56 -12.89 -22.56 17.23
N LEU A 57 -13.96 -21.84 16.89
CA LEU A 57 -14.62 -20.91 17.78
C LEU A 57 -16.00 -21.46 18.12
N ASP A 58 -16.29 -21.60 19.41
CA ASP A 58 -17.61 -22.03 19.87
C ASP A 58 -18.66 -21.01 19.41
N GLY A 59 -19.66 -21.46 18.65
CA GLY A 59 -20.74 -20.60 18.13
C GLY A 59 -21.58 -19.94 19.22
N THR A 60 -21.52 -20.48 20.45
CA THR A 60 -22.22 -19.95 21.62
C THR A 60 -21.43 -18.89 22.38
N ILE A 61 -20.19 -18.59 21.98
CA ILE A 61 -19.39 -17.53 22.61
C ILE A 61 -20.10 -16.18 22.48
N GLU A 62 -20.22 -15.45 23.59
CA GLU A 62 -20.82 -14.11 23.58
C GLU A 62 -19.89 -13.08 22.95
N VAL A 63 -20.48 -12.25 22.09
CA VAL A 63 -19.85 -11.16 21.35
C VAL A 63 -20.75 -9.93 21.39
N VAL A 64 -20.17 -8.76 21.12
CA VAL A 64 -20.91 -7.49 21.18
C VAL A 64 -21.59 -7.22 19.84
N GLY A 65 -22.91 -7.40 19.78
CA GLY A 65 -23.77 -7.02 18.66
C GLY A 65 -24.31 -5.60 18.78
N ALA A 66 -25.12 -5.17 17.81
CA ALA A 66 -25.70 -3.83 17.76
C ALA A 66 -26.57 -3.49 18.98
N ASP A 67 -27.28 -4.50 19.53
CA ASP A 67 -28.22 -4.35 20.65
C ASP A 67 -27.69 -4.89 21.99
N GLY A 68 -26.42 -5.30 22.05
CA GLY A 68 -25.79 -5.87 23.25
C GLY A 68 -25.15 -7.24 23.01
N PRO A 69 -24.86 -8.00 24.09
CA PRO A 69 -24.28 -9.34 23.99
C PRO A 69 -25.21 -10.29 23.24
N VAL A 70 -24.66 -10.96 22.21
CA VAL A 70 -25.34 -12.01 21.45
C VAL A 70 -24.35 -13.17 21.24
N PRO A 71 -24.82 -14.42 21.07
CA PRO A 71 -23.95 -15.51 20.66
C PRO A 71 -23.36 -15.28 19.25
N PHE A 72 -22.14 -15.75 18.99
CA PHE A 72 -21.42 -15.47 17.74
C PHE A 72 -22.15 -15.89 16.46
N TRP A 73 -22.88 -17.00 16.47
CA TRP A 73 -23.71 -17.43 15.33
C TRP A 73 -24.95 -16.56 15.05
N ASP A 74 -25.32 -15.64 15.95
CA ASP A 74 -26.48 -14.74 15.85
C ASP A 74 -26.07 -13.29 15.49
N LEU A 75 -24.77 -13.04 15.27
CA LEU A 75 -24.22 -11.74 14.84
C LEU A 75 -24.55 -11.38 13.39
#